data_AF-A0A519WUZ0-F1
#
_entry.id   AF-A0A519WUZ0-F1
#
_cell.length_a   1.000
_cell.length_b   1.000
_cell.length_c   1.000
_cell.angle_alpha   90.00
_cell.angle_beta   90.00
_cell.angle_gamma   90.00
#
_symmetry.space_group_name_H-M   'P 1'
#
loop_
_entity.id
_entity.type
_entity.pdbx_description
1 polymer ?
#
loop_
_entity_poly.entity_id
_entity_poly.type
_entity_poly.pdbx_seq_one_letter_code
_entity_poly.pdbx_strand_id
1 'polypeptide(L)'
;GNMGGLVTEFKDMVKALHRAGIEVILDVVYNHTAEGNHLGPTLSFKGIDNAEYYRLTEDKRYYMDFTGTGNTLNAHFPSVLRLMMDSLRYWVMEMHVDGFRFDLASTLARGLEEVNMLGAFFSVIHQDPIISQVKLIAEPWDIGEGGYQVGNFPAGWAEWNGKYRDSIRDYWRGEHSMLGEFASRFTGSPDLYQDDNRRPTASINFITAHDGFTLHDLVSYNHKHNEANGEDNRDGEDHNRSYNYGVEGETDDQQINSLRSKQKRNFLATLFLSQGVPMLVAGDEMGRTQKGNNNAYCQDNEISWVDWEAADHELLDFTRKLINLRKTHPVFCRRRWFQGQQIKGSGVEDIAWFLPEGIEMENHNWDQDFAKSLAVFLNGRGIKSRDIHGRKIVDDNFYVVFNAHFEGLDYRLPDNRYGNGWVVILNSAKPDLEEDQVYFPKGKIHTEGRSVVVLKTINE
;
A
#
# COMPACT_ATOMS: atom_id res chain seq x y z
N GLY A 1 -11.55 6.69 33.55
CA GLY A 1 -12.58 6.01 32.73
C GLY A 1 -13.37 5.06 33.60
N ASN A 2 -14.68 4.96 33.41
CA ASN A 2 -15.52 4.01 34.13
C ASN A 2 -15.29 2.60 33.51
N MET A 3 -14.96 1.59 34.33
CA MET A 3 -14.31 0.30 33.96
C MET A 3 -15.13 -0.69 33.10
N GLY A 4 -16.05 -0.21 32.24
CA GLY A 4 -16.80 -1.02 31.28
C GLY A 4 -17.41 -0.25 30.10
N GLY A 5 -17.34 1.10 30.11
CA GLY A 5 -17.89 1.93 29.04
C GLY A 5 -17.18 1.73 27.70
N LEU A 6 -15.85 1.61 27.73
CA LEU A 6 -15.01 1.51 26.53
C LEU A 6 -15.35 0.30 25.65
N VAL A 7 -15.64 -0.86 26.27
CA VAL A 7 -16.03 -2.07 25.52
C VAL A 7 -17.38 -1.85 24.83
N THR A 8 -18.32 -1.20 25.51
CA THR A 8 -19.64 -0.90 24.95
C THR A 8 -19.52 0.10 23.80
N GLU A 9 -18.75 1.18 24.00
CA GLU A 9 -18.48 2.20 22.98
C GLU A 9 -17.83 1.59 21.73
N PHE A 10 -16.84 0.71 21.88
CA PHE A 10 -16.22 0.01 20.75
C PHE A 10 -17.22 -0.88 20.02
N LYS A 11 -18.01 -1.68 20.73
CA LYS A 11 -19.03 -2.53 20.10
C LYS A 11 -20.07 -1.70 19.34
N ASP A 12 -20.45 -0.55 19.87
CA ASP A 12 -21.41 0.34 19.21
C ASP A 12 -20.81 1.03 17.98
N MET A 13 -19.53 1.39 18.01
CA MET A 13 -18.78 1.85 16.83
C MET A 13 -18.78 0.78 15.73
N VAL A 14 -18.40 -0.47 16.04
CA VAL A 14 -18.37 -1.57 15.06
C VAL A 14 -19.77 -1.83 14.48
N LYS A 15 -20.83 -1.86 15.32
CA LYS A 15 -22.22 -1.97 14.83
C LYS A 15 -22.60 -0.83 13.88
N ALA A 16 -22.16 0.39 14.15
CA ALA A 16 -22.45 1.53 13.27
C ALA A 16 -21.73 1.39 11.91
N LEU A 17 -20.45 1.00 11.92
CA LEU A 17 -19.66 0.77 10.70
C LEU A 17 -20.23 -0.38 9.86
N HIS A 18 -20.57 -1.51 10.48
CA HIS A 18 -21.19 -2.66 9.81
C HIS A 18 -22.56 -2.33 9.21
N ARG A 19 -23.40 -1.54 9.89
CA ARG A 19 -24.67 -1.06 9.32
C ARG A 19 -24.47 -0.20 8.08
N ALA A 20 -23.32 0.47 7.95
CA ALA A 20 -22.93 1.22 6.76
C ALA A 20 -22.17 0.38 5.71
N GLY A 21 -21.96 -0.92 5.95
CA GLY A 21 -21.22 -1.82 5.05
C GLY A 21 -19.70 -1.58 5.05
N ILE A 22 -19.15 -1.10 6.16
CA ILE A 22 -17.71 -0.83 6.35
C ILE A 22 -17.13 -1.90 7.27
N GLU A 23 -16.08 -2.59 6.82
CA GLU A 23 -15.34 -3.59 7.62
C GLU A 23 -14.34 -2.91 8.56
N VAL A 24 -14.01 -3.58 9.67
CA VAL A 24 -13.08 -3.10 10.70
C VAL A 24 -11.89 -4.05 10.79
N ILE A 25 -10.69 -3.55 10.47
CA ILE A 25 -9.42 -4.25 10.64
C ILE A 25 -8.64 -3.55 11.74
N LEU A 26 -8.12 -4.30 12.71
CA LEU A 26 -7.31 -3.75 13.80
C LEU A 26 -5.81 -3.95 13.55
N ASP A 27 -5.03 -2.90 13.77
CA ASP A 27 -3.58 -3.02 13.96
C ASP A 27 -3.31 -3.68 15.31
N VAL A 28 -2.53 -4.76 15.34
CA VAL A 28 -2.30 -5.56 16.54
C VAL A 28 -0.82 -5.81 16.78
N VAL A 29 -0.39 -5.57 18.01
CA VAL A 29 0.96 -5.84 18.50
C VAL A 29 0.92 -7.08 19.40
N TYR A 30 1.43 -8.19 18.87
CA TYR A 30 1.66 -9.42 19.64
C TYR A 30 3.17 -9.74 19.77
N ASN A 31 4.04 -8.94 19.18
CA ASN A 31 5.47 -9.24 19.11
C ASN A 31 6.23 -8.74 20.35
N HIS A 32 5.78 -7.67 21.03
CA HIS A 32 6.39 -7.11 22.24
C HIS A 32 5.37 -6.61 23.26
N THR A 33 5.84 -6.08 24.40
CA THR A 33 5.01 -5.49 25.45
C THR A 33 5.63 -4.21 26.01
N ALA A 34 4.81 -3.38 26.66
CA ALA A 34 5.23 -2.16 27.35
C ALA A 34 6.09 -2.40 28.62
N GLU A 35 6.35 -3.66 29.02
CA GLU A 35 7.24 -3.96 30.15
C GLU A 35 8.73 -3.78 29.80
N GLY A 36 9.06 -3.51 28.53
CA GLY A 36 10.42 -3.22 28.06
C GLY A 36 11.43 -4.30 28.41
N ASN A 37 12.70 -3.92 28.51
CA ASN A 37 13.80 -4.82 28.86
C ASN A 37 13.92 -5.05 30.39
N HIS A 38 15.07 -5.57 30.83
CA HIS A 38 15.40 -5.80 32.24
C HIS A 38 15.35 -4.56 33.15
N LEU A 39 15.45 -3.35 32.59
CA LEU A 39 15.29 -2.08 33.33
C LEU A 39 13.86 -1.53 33.27
N GLY A 40 13.03 -2.10 32.40
CA GLY A 40 11.62 -1.72 32.26
C GLY A 40 10.78 -2.16 33.46
N PRO A 41 9.52 -1.70 33.54
CA PRO A 41 8.67 -1.93 34.70
C PRO A 41 8.26 -3.40 34.84
N THR A 42 7.68 -3.74 36.00
CA THR A 42 7.02 -5.03 36.26
C THR A 42 5.55 -4.76 36.54
N LEU A 43 4.71 -4.94 35.54
CA LEU A 43 3.28 -4.62 35.53
C LEU A 43 2.40 -5.87 35.39
N SER A 44 2.83 -6.86 34.59
CA SER A 44 2.02 -8.03 34.23
C SER A 44 2.87 -9.29 34.04
N PHE A 45 3.25 -9.62 32.80
CA PHE A 45 3.86 -10.90 32.42
C PHE A 45 5.19 -11.13 33.12
N LYS A 46 6.01 -10.09 33.25
CA LYS A 46 7.31 -10.14 33.95
C LYS A 46 7.15 -10.59 35.40
N GLY A 47 6.06 -10.21 36.06
CA GLY A 47 5.77 -10.57 37.45
C GLY A 47 5.04 -11.91 37.61
N ILE A 48 4.30 -12.35 36.59
CA ILE A 48 3.53 -13.60 36.61
C ILE A 48 4.44 -14.78 36.27
N ASP A 49 5.06 -14.77 35.08
CA ASP A 49 6.02 -15.79 34.66
C ASP A 49 6.95 -15.25 33.56
N ASN A 50 8.02 -14.58 33.99
CA ASN A 50 8.95 -13.93 33.07
C ASN A 50 9.56 -14.87 32.02
N ALA A 51 9.92 -16.09 32.43
CA ALA A 51 10.66 -17.02 31.59
C ALA A 51 9.77 -17.70 30.53
N GLU A 52 8.47 -17.80 30.79
CA GLU A 52 7.52 -18.31 29.82
C GLU A 52 7.09 -17.24 28.81
N TYR A 53 6.75 -16.04 29.28
CA TYR A 53 6.20 -15.00 28.40
C TYR A 53 7.23 -14.35 27.48
N TYR A 54 8.48 -14.22 27.91
CA TYR A 54 9.50 -13.51 27.15
C TYR A 54 10.60 -14.41 26.63
N ARG A 55 11.18 -14.01 25.50
CA ARG A 55 12.44 -14.58 25.02
C ARG A 55 13.59 -14.00 25.83
N LEU A 56 14.30 -14.87 26.53
CA LEU A 56 15.45 -14.50 27.34
C LEU A 56 16.74 -14.94 26.67
N THR A 57 17.82 -14.20 26.92
CA THR A 57 19.17 -14.63 26.52
C THR A 57 19.64 -15.81 27.38
N GLU A 58 20.81 -16.38 27.07
CA GLU A 58 21.38 -17.49 27.86
C GLU A 58 21.57 -17.16 29.35
N ASP A 59 21.93 -15.91 29.68
CA ASP A 59 22.07 -15.41 31.05
C ASP A 59 20.71 -15.29 31.78
N LYS A 60 19.58 -15.42 31.06
CA LYS A 60 18.19 -15.32 31.55
C LYS A 60 17.81 -14.02 32.26
N ARG A 61 18.79 -13.16 32.54
CA ARG A 61 18.63 -11.81 33.06
C ARG A 61 18.19 -10.83 31.98
N TYR A 62 18.67 -11.03 30.75
CA TYR A 62 18.42 -10.15 29.62
C TYR A 62 17.42 -10.78 28.64
N TYR A 63 16.86 -9.93 27.78
CA TYR A 63 15.79 -10.26 26.86
C TYR A 63 16.37 -10.28 25.43
N MET A 64 15.91 -11.21 24.61
CA MET A 64 16.12 -11.10 23.17
C MET A 64 15.15 -10.06 22.62
N ASP A 65 15.65 -9.15 21.80
CA ASP A 65 14.86 -8.06 21.23
C ASP A 65 14.99 -8.06 19.70
N PHE A 66 13.97 -8.63 19.05
CA PHE A 66 13.81 -8.59 17.59
C PHE A 66 12.88 -7.46 17.14
N THR A 67 12.40 -6.64 18.07
CA THR A 67 11.36 -5.62 17.85
C THR A 67 11.86 -4.19 17.98
N GLY A 68 12.97 -3.99 18.71
CA GLY A 68 13.55 -2.68 19.01
C GLY A 68 12.92 -2.00 20.23
N THR A 69 12.05 -2.71 20.96
CA THR A 69 11.27 -2.16 22.08
C THR A 69 11.71 -2.70 23.45
N GLY A 70 12.80 -3.47 23.47
CA GLY A 70 13.44 -4.02 24.65
C GLY A 70 13.05 -5.45 25.02
N ASN A 71 12.00 -6.02 24.43
CA ASN A 71 11.63 -7.43 24.65
C ASN A 71 10.98 -8.05 23.40
N THR A 72 10.83 -9.37 23.42
CA THR A 72 10.03 -10.10 22.44
C THR A 72 9.20 -11.17 23.15
N LEU A 73 7.90 -11.22 22.84
CA LEU A 73 6.99 -12.25 23.35
C LEU A 73 7.36 -13.62 22.78
N ASN A 74 7.24 -14.65 23.61
CA ASN A 74 7.70 -15.98 23.28
C ASN A 74 6.58 -16.83 22.65
N ALA A 75 6.31 -16.59 21.36
CA ALA A 75 5.31 -17.31 20.57
C ALA A 75 5.60 -18.82 20.38
N HIS A 76 6.63 -19.40 21.04
CA HIS A 76 6.83 -20.86 21.10
C HIS A 76 6.12 -21.52 22.27
N PHE A 77 5.92 -20.78 23.36
CA PHE A 77 5.31 -21.37 24.54
C PHE A 77 3.81 -21.55 24.33
N PRO A 78 3.25 -22.74 24.60
CA PRO A 78 1.83 -23.01 24.40
C PRO A 78 0.90 -22.04 25.11
N SER A 79 1.25 -21.56 26.31
CA SER A 79 0.42 -20.61 27.05
C SER A 79 0.40 -19.22 26.41
N VAL A 80 1.54 -18.78 25.86
CA VAL A 80 1.66 -17.50 25.13
C VAL A 80 0.91 -17.58 23.80
N LEU A 81 1.06 -18.68 23.07
CA LEU A 81 0.28 -18.93 21.86
C LEU A 81 -1.22 -18.95 22.16
N ARG A 82 -1.63 -19.66 23.23
CA ARG A 82 -3.03 -19.68 23.65
C ARG A 82 -3.55 -18.28 23.95
N LEU A 83 -2.79 -17.45 24.68
CA LEU A 83 -3.16 -16.07 24.95
C LEU A 83 -3.39 -15.28 23.66
N MET A 84 -2.48 -15.38 22.69
CA MET A 84 -2.60 -14.72 21.38
C MET A 84 -3.87 -15.20 20.64
N MET A 85 -4.10 -16.51 20.57
CA MET A 85 -5.26 -17.07 19.88
C MET A 85 -6.58 -16.72 20.58
N ASP A 86 -6.62 -16.77 21.91
CA ASP A 86 -7.80 -16.41 22.70
C ASP A 86 -8.12 -14.91 22.52
N SER A 87 -7.10 -14.04 22.47
CA SER A 87 -7.25 -12.62 22.16
C SER A 87 -7.80 -12.40 20.74
N LEU A 88 -7.22 -13.02 19.71
CA LEU A 88 -7.71 -12.93 18.33
C LEU A 88 -9.16 -13.40 18.23
N ARG A 89 -9.50 -14.55 18.81
CA ARG A 89 -10.88 -15.07 18.84
C ARG A 89 -11.83 -14.15 19.58
N TYR A 90 -11.40 -13.54 20.69
CA TYR A 90 -12.20 -12.55 21.41
C TYR A 90 -12.52 -11.35 20.53
N TRP A 91 -11.53 -10.77 19.84
CA TRP A 91 -11.76 -9.64 18.96
C TRP A 91 -12.68 -9.98 17.78
N VAL A 92 -12.58 -11.19 17.22
CA VAL A 92 -13.49 -11.63 16.15
C VAL A 92 -14.91 -11.90 16.68
N MET A 93 -15.06 -12.77 17.69
CA MET A 93 -16.38 -13.24 18.11
C MET A 93 -17.14 -12.27 19.01
N GLU A 94 -16.43 -11.58 19.92
CA GLU A 94 -17.08 -10.71 20.91
C GLU A 94 -17.13 -9.26 20.44
N MET A 95 -16.09 -8.81 19.72
CA MET A 95 -15.95 -7.43 19.27
C MET A 95 -16.28 -7.25 17.78
N HIS A 96 -16.53 -8.35 17.05
CA HIS A 96 -16.94 -8.37 15.64
C HIS A 96 -15.92 -7.69 14.69
N VAL A 97 -14.64 -7.85 14.98
CA VAL A 97 -13.54 -7.41 14.10
C VAL A 97 -13.45 -8.32 12.87
N ASP A 98 -13.26 -7.74 11.69
CA ASP A 98 -13.27 -8.44 10.39
C ASP A 98 -11.88 -8.90 9.92
N GLY A 99 -10.84 -8.48 10.63
CA GLY A 99 -9.46 -8.86 10.35
C GLY A 99 -8.43 -8.10 11.17
N PHE A 100 -7.17 -8.42 10.93
CA PHE A 100 -6.03 -7.88 11.68
C PHE A 100 -4.89 -7.50 10.73
N ARG A 101 -4.22 -6.38 11.02
CA ARG A 101 -2.86 -6.07 10.53
C ARG A 101 -1.90 -6.35 11.67
N PHE A 102 -0.98 -7.28 11.49
CA PHE A 102 -0.01 -7.67 12.49
C PHE A 102 1.26 -6.83 12.31
N ASP A 103 1.57 -6.07 13.35
CA ASP A 103 2.82 -5.34 13.50
C ASP A 103 4.01 -6.30 13.64
N LEU A 104 5.13 -5.98 12.99
CA LEU A 104 6.37 -6.76 12.94
C LEU A 104 6.12 -8.28 12.87
N ALA A 105 5.28 -8.71 11.93
CA ALA A 105 4.71 -10.06 11.93
C ALA A 105 5.79 -11.15 11.78
N SER A 106 6.95 -10.84 11.19
CA SER A 106 8.10 -11.74 11.11
C SER A 106 8.60 -12.19 12.49
N THR A 107 8.47 -11.35 13.53
CA THR A 107 8.89 -11.71 14.89
C THR A 107 8.08 -12.87 15.45
N LEU A 108 6.79 -12.94 15.11
CA LEU A 108 5.89 -14.03 15.53
C LEU A 108 6.25 -15.38 14.87
N ALA A 109 6.96 -15.31 13.74
CA ALA A 109 7.44 -16.46 12.98
C ALA A 109 8.82 -16.96 13.45
N ARG A 110 9.53 -16.23 14.32
CA ARG A 110 10.88 -16.62 14.72
C ARG A 110 10.87 -17.94 15.49
N GLY A 111 11.71 -18.88 15.07
CA GLY A 111 12.18 -20.09 15.77
C GLY A 111 13.05 -19.72 16.98
N LEU A 112 14.16 -20.42 17.20
CA LEU A 112 15.15 -19.96 18.20
C LEU A 112 15.80 -18.64 17.77
N GLU A 113 16.23 -18.56 16.51
CA GLU A 113 16.82 -17.35 15.91
C GLU A 113 16.27 -17.07 14.51
N GLU A 114 16.05 -18.09 13.68
CA GLU A 114 15.59 -17.98 12.29
C GLU A 114 14.07 -17.73 12.17
N VAL A 115 13.64 -17.02 11.13
CA VAL A 115 12.22 -16.89 10.78
C VAL A 115 11.73 -18.18 10.10
N ASN A 116 10.71 -18.83 10.67
CA ASN A 116 10.10 -20.03 10.13
C ASN A 116 8.60 -19.82 9.84
N MET A 117 8.26 -19.67 8.56
CA MET A 117 6.88 -19.47 8.08
C MET A 117 5.98 -20.71 8.20
N LEU A 118 6.55 -21.85 8.58
CA LEU A 118 5.83 -23.07 8.96
C LEU A 118 5.79 -23.27 10.49
N GLY A 119 6.12 -22.22 11.25
CA GLY A 119 6.13 -22.23 12.71
C GLY A 119 4.77 -22.51 13.35
N ALA A 120 4.79 -22.78 14.66
CA ALA A 120 3.60 -23.12 15.44
C ALA A 120 2.51 -22.04 15.34
N PHE A 121 2.90 -20.75 15.39
CA PHE A 121 1.98 -19.62 15.27
C PHE A 121 1.11 -19.68 14.00
N PHE A 122 1.73 -19.80 12.82
CA PHE A 122 0.99 -19.86 11.56
C PHE A 122 0.19 -21.15 11.41
N SER A 123 0.74 -22.28 11.85
CA SER A 123 0.03 -23.57 11.80
C SER A 123 -1.25 -23.51 12.62
N VAL A 124 -1.21 -22.91 13.82
CA VAL A 124 -2.37 -22.77 14.70
C VAL A 124 -3.40 -21.80 14.12
N ILE A 125 -2.98 -20.67 13.55
CA ILE A 125 -3.89 -19.73 12.88
C ILE A 125 -4.55 -20.38 11.67
N HIS A 126 -3.78 -21.08 10.84
CA HIS A 126 -4.27 -21.65 9.59
C HIS A 126 -5.35 -22.72 9.83
N GLN A 127 -5.20 -23.55 10.88
CA GLN A 127 -6.20 -24.56 11.22
C GLN A 127 -7.38 -24.02 12.04
N ASP A 128 -7.28 -22.81 12.62
CA ASP A 128 -8.30 -22.30 13.53
C ASP A 128 -9.61 -21.99 12.78
N PRO A 129 -10.77 -22.52 13.22
CA PRO A 129 -12.02 -22.38 12.48
C PRO A 129 -12.60 -20.95 12.49
N ILE A 130 -12.12 -20.07 13.36
CA ILE A 130 -12.59 -18.68 13.48
C ILE A 130 -11.57 -17.74 12.83
N ILE A 131 -10.30 -17.81 13.25
CA ILE A 131 -9.26 -16.88 12.81
C ILE A 131 -8.94 -17.06 11.31
N SER A 132 -8.99 -18.30 10.79
CA SER A 132 -8.75 -18.55 9.35
C SER A 132 -9.81 -17.95 8.41
N GLN A 133 -10.93 -17.46 8.95
CA GLN A 133 -12.04 -16.89 8.18
C GLN A 133 -11.98 -15.37 8.07
N VAL A 134 -11.10 -14.70 8.83
CA VAL A 134 -10.96 -13.24 8.81
C VAL A 134 -9.78 -12.80 7.94
N LYS A 135 -9.66 -11.50 7.67
CA LYS A 135 -8.54 -10.96 6.89
C LYS A 135 -7.29 -10.89 7.74
N LEU A 136 -6.19 -11.42 7.23
CA LEU A 136 -4.89 -11.41 7.90
C LEU A 136 -3.91 -10.62 7.04
N ILE A 137 -3.42 -9.50 7.56
CA ILE A 137 -2.45 -8.63 6.92
C ILE A 137 -1.19 -8.64 7.77
N ALA A 138 -0.03 -8.81 7.15
CA ALA A 138 1.26 -8.77 7.84
C ALA A 138 2.03 -7.51 7.48
N GLU A 139 2.74 -6.96 8.46
CA GLU A 139 4.00 -6.26 8.22
C GLU A 139 5.11 -7.31 8.09
N PRO A 140 5.60 -7.60 6.87
CA PRO A 140 6.43 -8.77 6.61
C PRO A 140 7.91 -8.50 6.88
N TRP A 141 8.23 -7.78 7.96
CA TRP A 141 9.59 -7.57 8.42
C TRP A 141 9.67 -7.45 9.95
N ASP A 142 10.87 -7.59 10.48
CA ASP A 142 11.24 -7.11 11.81
C ASP A 142 12.69 -6.57 11.79
N ILE A 143 13.18 -6.05 12.92
CA ILE A 143 14.52 -5.43 12.97
C ILE A 143 15.66 -6.46 13.14
N GLY A 144 15.32 -7.73 13.39
CA GLY A 144 16.31 -8.78 13.61
C GLY A 144 16.96 -9.25 12.31
N GLU A 145 18.11 -9.92 12.42
CA GLU A 145 18.76 -10.54 11.26
C GLU A 145 17.82 -11.52 10.56
N GLY A 146 17.77 -11.46 9.22
CA GLY A 146 16.83 -12.24 8.41
C GLY A 146 15.36 -11.85 8.57
N GLY A 147 15.07 -10.71 9.18
CA GLY A 147 13.70 -10.26 9.48
C GLY A 147 12.86 -9.91 8.26
N TYR A 148 13.48 -9.47 7.16
CA TYR A 148 12.78 -9.05 5.94
C TYR A 148 12.23 -10.24 5.15
N GLN A 149 10.90 -10.38 5.13
CA GLN A 149 10.18 -11.56 4.68
C GLN A 149 9.05 -11.23 3.68
N VAL A 150 9.16 -10.08 2.99
CA VAL A 150 8.24 -9.71 1.92
C VAL A 150 8.18 -10.82 0.88
N GLY A 151 6.99 -11.35 0.61
CA GLY A 151 6.75 -12.45 -0.32
C GLY A 151 6.86 -13.84 0.31
N ASN A 152 7.17 -13.97 1.61
CA ASN A 152 7.37 -15.27 2.24
C ASN A 152 6.23 -15.69 3.17
N PHE A 153 5.21 -14.84 3.42
CA PHE A 153 4.09 -15.23 4.29
C PHE A 153 3.19 -16.29 3.63
N PRO A 154 2.58 -17.19 4.43
CA PRO A 154 1.78 -18.28 3.89
C PRO A 154 0.51 -17.79 3.17
N ALA A 155 0.01 -18.63 2.27
CA ALA A 155 -1.28 -18.39 1.61
C ALA A 155 -2.41 -18.14 2.63
N GLY A 156 -3.27 -17.18 2.33
CA GLY A 156 -4.30 -16.67 3.26
C GLY A 156 -3.91 -15.32 3.89
N TRP A 157 -2.62 -14.97 3.87
CA TRP A 157 -2.14 -13.66 4.30
C TRP A 157 -1.97 -12.70 3.13
N ALA A 158 -2.34 -11.45 3.38
CA ALA A 158 -1.87 -10.32 2.60
C ALA A 158 -0.70 -9.65 3.33
N GLU A 159 0.11 -8.90 2.60
CA GLU A 159 1.33 -8.28 3.12
C GLU A 159 1.39 -6.82 2.71
N TRP A 160 1.83 -5.97 3.63
CA TRP A 160 2.29 -4.62 3.29
C TRP A 160 3.45 -4.71 2.29
N ASN A 161 3.22 -4.21 1.08
CA ASN A 161 4.20 -4.26 0.01
C ASN A 161 5.18 -3.08 0.09
N GLY A 162 6.19 -3.21 0.96
CA GLY A 162 7.24 -2.20 1.10
C GLY A 162 8.02 -1.95 -0.20
N LYS A 163 8.15 -2.97 -1.08
CA LYS A 163 8.76 -2.76 -2.40
C LYS A 163 7.89 -1.89 -3.30
N TYR A 164 6.57 -2.05 -3.28
CA TYR A 164 5.66 -1.16 -4.02
C TYR A 164 5.84 0.29 -3.58
N ARG A 165 5.80 0.55 -2.27
CA ARG A 165 6.00 1.88 -1.70
C ARG A 165 7.27 2.53 -2.23
N ASP A 166 8.39 1.82 -2.09
CA ASP A 166 9.72 2.31 -2.44
C ASP A 166 9.86 2.58 -3.95
N SER A 167 9.50 1.61 -4.79
CA SER A 167 9.66 1.73 -6.24
C SER A 167 8.76 2.79 -6.85
N ILE A 168 7.52 2.95 -6.34
CA ILE A 168 6.62 3.99 -6.86
C ILE A 168 7.09 5.39 -6.42
N ARG A 169 7.64 5.54 -5.20
CA ARG A 169 8.28 6.79 -4.76
C ARG A 169 9.46 7.17 -5.65
N ASP A 170 10.37 6.23 -5.90
CA ASP A 170 11.52 6.42 -6.79
C ASP A 170 11.11 6.77 -8.22
N TYR A 171 10.10 6.08 -8.76
CA TYR A 171 9.59 6.32 -10.11
C TYR A 171 9.14 7.78 -10.28
N TRP A 172 8.33 8.30 -9.36
CA TRP A 172 7.80 9.67 -9.44
C TRP A 172 8.80 10.76 -9.07
N ARG A 173 9.81 10.44 -8.26
CA ARG A 173 10.97 11.32 -8.04
C ARG A 173 11.88 11.38 -9.28
N GLY A 174 11.78 10.40 -10.18
CA GLY A 174 12.49 10.37 -11.45
C GLY A 174 13.84 9.67 -11.37
N GLU A 175 13.97 8.65 -10.52
CA GLU A 175 15.12 7.74 -10.51
C GLU A 175 15.25 6.99 -11.86
N HIS A 176 16.45 6.46 -12.12
CA HIS A 176 16.79 5.79 -13.36
C HIS A 176 16.37 4.31 -13.36
N SER A 177 16.19 3.73 -14.54
CA SER A 177 15.98 2.29 -14.72
C SER A 177 14.74 1.71 -13.99
N MET A 178 13.68 2.51 -13.84
CA MET A 178 12.51 2.15 -13.05
C MET A 178 11.39 1.42 -13.80
N LEU A 179 11.45 1.28 -15.14
CA LEU A 179 10.30 0.79 -15.92
C LEU A 179 9.90 -0.65 -15.58
N GLY A 180 10.87 -1.58 -15.53
CA GLY A 180 10.59 -2.98 -15.22
C GLY A 180 10.03 -3.16 -13.81
N GLU A 181 10.66 -2.50 -12.84
CA GLU A 181 10.20 -2.53 -11.44
C GLU A 181 8.81 -1.90 -11.30
N PHE A 182 8.58 -0.74 -11.92
CA PHE A 182 7.27 -0.07 -11.95
C PHE A 182 6.20 -0.99 -12.55
N ALA A 183 6.46 -1.65 -13.69
CA ALA A 183 5.48 -2.52 -14.32
C ALA A 183 5.14 -3.73 -13.44
N SER A 184 6.15 -4.32 -12.77
CA SER A 184 5.91 -5.38 -11.80
C SER A 184 5.03 -4.90 -10.63
N ARG A 185 5.36 -3.74 -10.03
CA ARG A 185 4.56 -3.15 -8.94
C ARG A 185 3.14 -2.81 -9.37
N PHE A 186 2.98 -2.20 -10.55
CA PHE A 186 1.68 -1.83 -11.11
C PHE A 186 0.79 -3.05 -11.38
N THR A 187 1.38 -4.20 -11.74
CA THR A 187 0.66 -5.45 -12.03
C THR A 187 0.43 -6.34 -10.80
N GLY A 188 0.69 -5.82 -9.59
CA GLY A 188 0.40 -6.49 -8.32
C GLY A 188 1.55 -7.34 -7.78
N SER A 189 2.78 -7.04 -8.21
CA SER A 189 4.03 -7.70 -7.78
C SER A 189 4.02 -9.23 -7.96
N PRO A 190 3.84 -9.72 -9.20
CA PRO A 190 3.83 -11.16 -9.47
C PRO A 190 5.12 -11.88 -9.04
N ASP A 191 6.27 -11.23 -9.13
CA ASP A 191 7.57 -11.75 -8.66
C ASP A 191 7.61 -12.04 -7.14
N LEU A 192 6.71 -11.45 -6.36
CA LEU A 192 6.62 -11.67 -4.91
C LEU A 192 5.58 -12.72 -4.53
N TYR A 193 4.49 -12.85 -5.30
CA TYR A 193 3.26 -13.49 -4.83
C TYR A 193 2.65 -14.50 -5.81
N GLN A 194 3.18 -14.64 -7.02
CA GLN A 194 2.58 -15.50 -8.04
C GLN A 194 2.92 -16.98 -7.86
N ASP A 195 4.13 -17.29 -7.42
CA ASP A 195 4.69 -18.66 -7.45
C ASP A 195 4.28 -19.52 -6.23
N ASP A 196 3.68 -18.90 -5.24
CA ASP A 196 3.33 -19.45 -3.92
C ASP A 196 1.79 -19.54 -3.73
N ASN A 197 1.07 -19.75 -4.84
CA ASN A 197 -0.39 -19.91 -4.93
C ASN A 197 -1.23 -18.72 -4.43
N ARG A 198 -0.60 -17.54 -4.29
CA ARG A 198 -1.29 -16.31 -3.93
C ARG A 198 -1.80 -15.58 -5.16
N ARG A 199 -2.58 -14.54 -4.89
CA ARG A 199 -3.29 -13.72 -5.88
C ARG A 199 -2.78 -12.29 -5.77
N PRO A 200 -3.06 -11.41 -6.76
CA PRO A 200 -2.71 -9.99 -6.64
C PRO A 200 -3.20 -9.36 -5.33
N THR A 201 -4.30 -9.86 -4.78
CA THR A 201 -4.87 -9.41 -3.50
C THR A 201 -4.01 -9.70 -2.27
N ALA A 202 -2.95 -10.50 -2.37
CA ALA A 202 -1.96 -10.66 -1.31
C ALA A 202 -1.08 -9.41 -1.16
N SER A 203 -1.02 -8.55 -2.18
CA SER A 203 -0.28 -7.31 -2.12
C SER A 203 -1.15 -6.17 -1.58
N ILE A 204 -0.82 -5.67 -0.40
CA ILE A 204 -1.33 -4.38 0.10
C ILE A 204 -0.39 -3.28 -0.41
N ASN A 205 -0.83 -2.58 -1.45
CA ASN A 205 -0.09 -1.47 -2.03
C ASN A 205 -0.34 -0.21 -1.22
N PHE A 206 0.71 0.55 -0.92
CA PHE A 206 0.61 1.82 -0.23
C PHE A 206 1.74 2.75 -0.67
N ILE A 207 1.48 4.06 -0.66
CA ILE A 207 2.51 5.08 -0.90
C ILE A 207 3.03 5.62 0.43
N THR A 208 2.18 5.67 1.44
CA THR A 208 2.38 6.27 2.76
C THR A 208 1.74 5.37 3.80
N ALA A 209 2.24 5.44 5.03
CA ALA A 209 1.71 4.73 6.19
C ALA A 209 1.74 5.69 7.40
N HIS A 210 1.42 5.21 8.58
CA HIS A 210 1.72 5.96 9.80
C HIS A 210 3.23 6.10 10.04
N ASP A 211 4.03 5.15 9.53
CA ASP A 211 5.48 5.24 9.48
C ASP A 211 5.96 6.06 8.28
N GLY A 212 6.83 7.03 8.54
CA GLY A 212 7.38 7.92 7.54
C GLY A 212 6.52 9.15 7.27
N PHE A 213 6.76 9.78 6.12
CA PHE A 213 6.02 10.98 5.71
C PHE A 213 4.57 10.68 5.33
N THR A 214 3.70 11.66 5.59
CA THR A 214 2.41 11.86 4.91
C THR A 214 2.60 12.08 3.41
N LEU A 215 1.52 12.02 2.61
CA LEU A 215 1.61 12.25 1.17
C LEU A 215 2.01 13.69 0.84
N HIS A 216 1.54 14.66 1.63
CA HIS A 216 1.93 16.06 1.49
C HIS A 216 3.40 16.27 1.82
N ASP A 217 3.89 15.66 2.90
CA ASP A 217 5.29 15.83 3.33
C ASP A 217 6.26 15.09 2.39
N LEU A 218 5.84 13.96 1.82
CA LEU A 218 6.60 13.21 0.82
C LEU A 218 7.02 14.06 -0.40
N VAL A 219 6.21 15.05 -0.74
CA VAL A 219 6.47 15.98 -1.86
C VAL A 219 6.94 17.36 -1.39
N SER A 220 7.14 17.56 -0.08
CA SER A 220 7.48 18.86 0.51
C SER A 220 8.79 18.86 1.29
N TYR A 221 9.32 17.69 1.66
CA TYR A 221 10.53 17.56 2.48
C TYR A 221 11.51 16.55 1.89
N ASN A 222 12.81 16.87 1.90
CA ASN A 222 13.89 15.93 1.58
C ASN A 222 14.47 15.29 2.85
N HIS A 223 14.35 15.96 4.00
CA HIS A 223 14.89 15.53 5.27
C HIS A 223 13.79 15.45 6.32
N LYS A 224 13.97 14.58 7.31
CA LYS A 224 13.08 14.48 8.46
C LYS A 224 13.31 15.64 9.44
N HIS A 225 12.23 16.14 10.03
CA HIS A 225 12.17 17.21 11.03
C HIS A 225 11.43 16.68 12.27
N ASN A 226 12.07 15.74 12.96
CA ASN A 226 11.56 15.03 14.13
C ASN A 226 11.99 15.71 15.45
N GLU A 227 12.48 16.94 15.42
CA GLU A 227 13.00 17.66 16.61
C GLU A 227 11.97 17.71 17.74
N ALA A 228 10.67 17.80 17.40
CA ALA A 228 9.57 17.80 18.34
C ALA A 228 9.46 16.51 19.19
N ASN A 229 10.09 15.41 18.76
CA ASN A 229 10.10 14.14 19.47
C ASN A 229 11.10 14.13 20.64
N GLY A 230 12.04 15.08 20.68
CA GLY A 230 12.99 15.23 21.79
C GLY A 230 14.19 14.28 21.75
N GLU A 231 14.46 13.64 20.60
CA GLU A 231 15.56 12.68 20.42
C GLU A 231 16.72 13.22 19.57
N ASP A 232 16.83 14.56 19.47
CA ASP A 232 17.80 15.27 18.63
C ASP A 232 17.72 14.90 17.14
N ASN A 233 16.50 14.67 16.64
CA ASN A 233 16.21 14.25 15.25
C ASN A 233 16.87 12.91 14.85
N ARG A 234 17.22 12.06 15.83
CA ARG A 234 17.87 10.76 15.58
C ARG A 234 16.88 9.64 15.26
N ASP A 235 15.64 9.78 15.69
CA ASP A 235 14.58 8.82 15.45
C ASP A 235 13.98 8.95 14.03
N GLY A 236 13.29 7.91 13.56
CA GLY A 236 12.69 7.86 12.22
C GLY A 236 13.65 7.50 11.09
N GLU A 237 13.10 7.20 9.91
CA GLU A 237 13.85 6.77 8.71
C GLU A 237 14.60 7.95 8.06
N ASP A 238 15.86 7.77 7.66
CA ASP A 238 16.65 8.78 6.96
C ASP A 238 16.45 8.75 5.44
N HIS A 239 16.05 7.60 4.90
CA HIS A 239 15.88 7.38 3.46
C HIS A 239 14.41 7.32 3.05
N ASN A 240 13.72 8.46 3.10
CA ASN A 240 12.27 8.51 2.83
C ASN A 240 11.86 8.37 1.36
N ARG A 241 12.81 8.45 0.43
CA ARG A 241 12.55 8.49 -1.03
C ARG A 241 11.61 9.64 -1.44
N SER A 242 11.69 10.75 -0.72
CA SER A 242 10.90 11.96 -0.94
C SER A 242 11.60 12.94 -1.88
N TYR A 243 10.87 13.99 -2.30
CA TYR A 243 11.44 15.11 -3.04
C TYR A 243 10.66 16.39 -2.78
N ASN A 244 11.35 17.46 -2.35
CA ASN A 244 10.73 18.73 -1.97
C ASN A 244 10.45 19.69 -3.15
N TYR A 245 10.95 19.36 -4.34
CA TYR A 245 10.84 20.15 -5.57
C TYR A 245 11.42 21.58 -5.51
N GLY A 246 12.38 21.83 -4.62
CA GLY A 246 13.23 23.02 -4.61
C GLY A 246 13.24 23.79 -3.29
N VAL A 247 12.18 23.68 -2.48
CA VAL A 247 12.07 24.36 -1.18
C VAL A 247 11.75 23.32 -0.11
N GLU A 248 12.45 23.34 1.02
CA GLU A 248 12.15 22.44 2.14
C GLU A 248 10.96 22.99 2.94
N GLY A 249 9.88 22.20 3.04
CA GLY A 249 8.64 22.58 3.72
C GLY A 249 7.72 23.49 2.91
N GLU A 250 6.84 24.20 3.62
CA GLU A 250 5.83 25.10 3.05
C GLU A 250 6.44 26.27 2.26
N THR A 251 5.75 26.72 1.22
CA THR A 251 6.22 27.81 0.35
C THR A 251 5.06 28.57 -0.29
N ASP A 252 5.28 29.84 -0.60
CA ASP A 252 4.35 30.68 -1.38
C ASP A 252 4.58 30.57 -2.90
N ASP A 253 5.62 29.86 -3.34
CA ASP A 253 5.91 29.66 -4.76
C ASP A 253 4.85 28.77 -5.43
N GLN A 254 4.00 29.41 -6.23
CA GLN A 254 2.88 28.77 -6.92
C GLN A 254 3.34 27.71 -7.93
N GLN A 255 4.54 27.82 -8.51
CA GLN A 255 5.05 26.82 -9.44
C GLN A 255 5.40 25.52 -8.70
N ILE A 256 6.03 25.63 -7.52
CA ILE A 256 6.35 24.50 -6.65
C ILE A 256 5.06 23.87 -6.12
N ASN A 257 4.14 24.67 -5.60
CA ASN A 257 2.86 24.16 -5.07
C ASN A 257 2.03 23.45 -6.13
N SER A 258 1.95 24.01 -7.35
CA SER A 258 1.26 23.35 -8.47
C SER A 258 1.91 22.02 -8.84
N LEU A 259 3.24 21.95 -8.81
CA LEU A 259 3.99 20.71 -9.05
C LEU A 259 3.73 19.67 -7.95
N ARG A 260 3.79 20.06 -6.67
CA ARG A 260 3.50 19.18 -5.53
C ARG A 260 2.07 18.64 -5.59
N SER A 261 1.08 19.49 -5.85
CA SER A 261 -0.32 19.07 -6.02
C SER A 261 -0.48 18.06 -7.16
N LYS A 262 0.24 18.24 -8.27
CA LYS A 262 0.27 17.26 -9.36
C LYS A 262 0.91 15.93 -8.93
N GLN A 263 1.97 15.96 -8.12
CA GLN A 263 2.61 14.74 -7.59
C GLN A 263 1.70 13.98 -6.62
N LYS A 264 1.02 14.67 -5.71
CA LYS A 264 0.00 14.05 -4.84
C LYS A 264 -1.01 13.27 -5.69
N ARG A 265 -1.51 13.88 -6.76
CA ARG A 265 -2.42 13.23 -7.71
C ARG A 265 -1.78 12.09 -8.49
N ASN A 266 -0.52 12.19 -8.91
CA ASN A 266 0.21 11.10 -9.56
C ASN A 266 0.31 9.87 -8.67
N PHE A 267 0.73 10.04 -7.42
CA PHE A 267 0.84 8.96 -6.44
C PHE A 267 -0.51 8.28 -6.18
N LEU A 268 -1.57 9.06 -5.96
CA LEU A 268 -2.92 8.54 -5.77
C LEU A 268 -3.42 7.80 -7.02
N ALA A 269 -3.19 8.36 -8.21
CA ALA A 269 -3.59 7.72 -9.46
C ALA A 269 -2.87 6.39 -9.64
N THR A 270 -1.55 6.33 -9.45
CA THR A 270 -0.79 5.08 -9.53
C THR A 270 -1.31 4.05 -8.51
N LEU A 271 -1.55 4.46 -7.26
CA LEU A 271 -2.06 3.59 -6.19
C LEU A 271 -3.42 2.96 -6.56
N PHE A 272 -4.39 3.78 -6.97
CA PHE A 272 -5.75 3.31 -7.26
C PHE A 272 -5.90 2.65 -8.64
N LEU A 273 -4.92 2.78 -9.55
CA LEU A 273 -4.92 2.10 -10.85
C LEU A 273 -4.11 0.79 -10.85
N SER A 274 -3.22 0.59 -9.87
CA SER A 274 -2.41 -0.62 -9.74
C SER A 274 -3.26 -1.84 -9.33
N GLN A 275 -2.85 -3.04 -9.76
CA GLN A 275 -3.44 -4.28 -9.23
C GLN A 275 -2.96 -4.53 -7.80
N GLY A 276 -3.80 -5.19 -7.00
CA GLY A 276 -3.58 -5.39 -5.58
C GLY A 276 -4.65 -4.72 -4.73
N VAL A 277 -4.42 -4.57 -3.44
CA VAL A 277 -5.33 -3.86 -2.52
C VAL A 277 -4.68 -2.52 -2.16
N PRO A 278 -5.24 -1.37 -2.58
CA PRO A 278 -4.68 -0.07 -2.20
C PRO A 278 -5.03 0.25 -0.74
N MET A 279 -4.06 0.75 -0.01
CA MET A 279 -4.20 1.32 1.34
C MET A 279 -3.87 2.82 1.28
N LEU A 280 -4.78 3.62 1.82
CA LEU A 280 -4.68 5.08 1.91
C LEU A 280 -4.65 5.49 3.37
N VAL A 281 -3.71 6.36 3.75
CA VAL A 281 -3.62 6.91 5.10
C VAL A 281 -4.63 8.03 5.27
N ALA A 282 -5.37 8.01 6.38
CA ALA A 282 -6.37 9.03 6.66
C ALA A 282 -5.75 10.43 6.71
N GLY A 283 -6.28 11.33 5.88
CA GLY A 283 -5.86 12.71 5.74
C GLY A 283 -5.01 12.96 4.49
N ASP A 284 -4.42 11.94 3.87
CA ASP A 284 -3.66 12.12 2.62
C ASP A 284 -4.56 12.60 1.47
N GLU A 285 -5.82 12.20 1.47
CA GLU A 285 -6.83 12.68 0.52
C GLU A 285 -7.14 14.17 0.68
N MET A 286 -6.74 14.79 1.81
CA MET A 286 -6.96 16.20 2.12
C MET A 286 -5.65 16.98 2.28
N GLY A 287 -4.49 16.36 1.99
CA GLY A 287 -3.19 17.01 2.12
C GLY A 287 -2.72 17.20 3.56
N ARG A 288 -3.07 16.28 4.48
CA ARG A 288 -2.56 16.27 5.86
C ARG A 288 -1.02 16.32 5.87
N THR A 289 -0.49 17.13 6.78
CA THR A 289 0.95 17.31 7.02
C THR A 289 1.29 17.01 8.48
N GLN A 290 2.48 16.46 8.71
CA GLN A 290 3.14 16.35 10.00
C GLN A 290 4.35 17.31 10.08
N LYS A 291 4.37 18.33 9.21
CA LYS A 291 5.40 19.38 9.14
C LYS A 291 6.82 18.83 8.93
N GLY A 292 6.93 17.73 8.20
CA GLY A 292 8.21 17.04 7.98
C GLY A 292 8.63 16.12 9.12
N ASN A 293 7.80 15.94 10.16
CA ASN A 293 8.01 14.85 11.12
C ASN A 293 7.60 13.52 10.46
N ASN A 294 8.52 12.59 10.32
CA ASN A 294 8.29 11.29 9.66
C ASN A 294 8.14 10.13 10.67
N ASN A 295 8.05 10.46 11.96
CA ASN A 295 7.96 9.51 13.05
C ASN A 295 7.16 10.13 14.20
N ALA A 296 5.93 10.58 13.92
CA ALA A 296 5.12 11.33 14.89
C ALA A 296 4.47 10.44 15.98
N TYR A 297 5.14 9.35 16.39
CA TYR A 297 4.60 8.32 17.30
C TYR A 297 4.25 8.86 18.69
N CYS A 298 4.96 9.89 19.15
CA CYS A 298 4.78 10.50 20.47
C CYS A 298 4.06 11.86 20.42
N GLN A 299 3.53 12.25 19.26
CA GLN A 299 2.89 13.56 19.06
C GLN A 299 1.37 13.46 19.17
N ASP A 300 0.82 13.53 20.37
CA ASP A 300 -0.61 13.63 20.66
C ASP A 300 -1.07 15.11 20.59
N ASN A 301 -0.93 15.75 19.42
CA ASN A 301 -1.16 17.19 19.21
C ASN A 301 -1.39 17.54 17.72
N GLU A 302 -1.43 18.83 17.38
CA GLU A 302 -1.71 19.36 16.04
C GLU A 302 -0.72 18.91 14.95
N ILE A 303 0.45 18.36 15.31
CA ILE A 303 1.34 17.72 14.34
C ILE A 303 0.69 16.46 13.76
N SER A 304 0.01 15.67 14.59
CA SER A 304 -0.59 14.40 14.13
C SER A 304 -2.10 14.49 13.92
N TRP A 305 -2.80 15.53 14.37
CA TRP A 305 -4.24 15.67 14.18
C TRP A 305 -4.63 15.85 12.72
N VAL A 306 -5.80 15.29 12.36
CA VAL A 306 -6.41 15.57 11.06
C VAL A 306 -7.03 16.97 11.15
N ASP A 307 -6.42 17.92 10.45
CA ASP A 307 -6.94 19.27 10.32
C ASP A 307 -8.02 19.32 9.23
N TRP A 308 -9.27 19.34 9.66
CA TRP A 308 -10.43 19.40 8.76
C TRP A 308 -10.67 20.80 8.19
N GLU A 309 -10.17 21.86 8.83
CA GLU A 309 -10.34 23.24 8.38
C GLU A 309 -9.38 23.58 7.23
N ALA A 310 -8.20 22.97 7.24
CA ALA A 310 -7.18 23.13 6.19
C ALA A 310 -7.30 22.11 5.02
N ALA A 311 -8.41 21.38 4.92
CA ALA A 311 -8.56 20.29 3.96
C ALA A 311 -8.49 20.76 2.49
N ASP A 312 -7.61 20.13 1.71
CA ASP A 312 -7.52 20.28 0.25
C ASP A 312 -8.71 19.57 -0.43
N HIS A 313 -9.78 20.32 -0.68
CA HIS A 313 -11.00 19.79 -1.28
C HIS A 313 -10.84 19.33 -2.74
N GLU A 314 -9.92 19.93 -3.50
CA GLU A 314 -9.65 19.51 -4.88
C GLU A 314 -8.99 18.12 -4.90
N LEU A 315 -8.02 17.89 -4.01
CA LEU A 315 -7.39 16.59 -3.85
C LEU A 315 -8.39 15.54 -3.34
N LEU A 316 -9.28 15.93 -2.44
CA LEU A 316 -10.32 15.04 -1.90
C LEU A 316 -11.26 14.57 -3.00
N ASP A 317 -11.71 15.48 -3.86
CA ASP A 317 -12.60 15.14 -4.97
C ASP A 317 -11.88 14.33 -6.05
N PHE A 318 -10.61 14.62 -6.33
CA PHE A 318 -9.78 13.78 -7.20
C PHE A 318 -9.63 12.36 -6.64
N THR A 319 -9.40 12.22 -5.34
CA THR A 319 -9.29 10.92 -4.66
C THR A 319 -10.62 10.15 -4.72
N ARG A 320 -11.75 10.83 -4.51
CA ARG A 320 -13.09 10.24 -4.68
C ARG A 320 -13.32 9.75 -6.11
N LYS A 321 -12.94 10.54 -7.12
CA LYS A 321 -13.02 10.15 -8.54
C LYS A 321 -12.22 8.86 -8.80
N LEU A 322 -10.99 8.76 -8.27
CA LEU A 322 -10.15 7.56 -8.39
C LEU A 322 -10.74 6.33 -7.69
N ILE A 323 -11.24 6.48 -6.47
CA ILE A 323 -11.88 5.39 -5.73
C ILE A 323 -13.11 4.90 -6.50
N ASN A 324 -13.93 5.82 -7.03
CA ASN A 324 -15.11 5.48 -7.83
C ASN A 324 -14.72 4.77 -9.13
N LEU A 325 -13.69 5.26 -9.82
CA LEU A 325 -13.15 4.64 -11.04
C LEU A 325 -12.74 3.18 -10.77
N ARG A 326 -11.94 2.95 -9.72
CA ARG A 326 -11.49 1.61 -9.32
C ARG A 326 -12.66 0.68 -8.97
N LYS A 327 -13.66 1.17 -8.23
CA LYS A 327 -14.85 0.39 -7.84
C LYS A 327 -15.74 0.05 -9.03
N THR A 328 -15.83 0.93 -10.01
CA THR A 328 -16.70 0.78 -11.19
C THR A 328 -16.07 -0.12 -12.25
N HIS A 329 -14.74 -0.17 -12.33
CA HIS A 329 -14.01 -0.87 -13.38
C HIS A 329 -13.17 -2.04 -12.86
N PRO A 330 -13.69 -3.29 -12.96
CA PRO A 330 -13.00 -4.50 -12.52
C PRO A 330 -11.62 -4.74 -13.15
N VAL A 331 -11.27 -4.07 -14.25
CA VAL A 331 -9.94 -4.18 -14.87
C VAL A 331 -8.82 -3.70 -13.94
N PHE A 332 -9.10 -2.77 -13.02
CA PHE A 332 -8.16 -2.29 -12.00
C PHE A 332 -8.17 -3.14 -10.71
N CYS A 333 -9.15 -4.05 -10.57
CA CYS A 333 -9.39 -4.87 -9.38
C CYS A 333 -9.36 -6.37 -9.69
N ARG A 334 -8.36 -6.84 -10.45
CA ARG A 334 -8.33 -8.24 -10.88
C ARG A 334 -8.01 -9.17 -9.70
N ARG A 335 -8.77 -10.26 -9.61
CA ARG A 335 -8.53 -11.36 -8.66
C ARG A 335 -7.48 -12.37 -9.15
N ARG A 336 -7.06 -12.27 -10.41
CA ARG A 336 -6.11 -13.18 -11.04
C ARG A 336 -5.08 -12.38 -11.83
N TRP A 337 -3.87 -12.92 -11.92
CA TRP A 337 -2.75 -12.38 -12.66
C TRP A 337 -3.09 -12.06 -14.11
N PHE A 338 -2.38 -11.08 -14.68
CA PHE A 338 -2.25 -10.97 -16.12
C PHE A 338 -1.45 -12.16 -16.64
N GLN A 339 -1.75 -12.64 -17.85
CA GLN A 339 -1.06 -13.81 -18.41
C GLN A 339 -0.23 -13.49 -19.64
N GLY A 340 -0.35 -12.29 -20.23
CA GLY A 340 0.35 -11.96 -21.48
C GLY A 340 0.00 -12.96 -22.58
N GLN A 341 -1.28 -13.35 -22.63
CA GLN A 341 -1.78 -14.36 -23.56
C GLN A 341 -2.90 -13.76 -24.38
N GLN A 342 -2.86 -14.00 -25.70
CA GLN A 342 -3.91 -13.59 -26.61
C GLN A 342 -5.29 -14.08 -26.16
N ILE A 343 -6.26 -13.16 -26.11
CA ILE A 343 -7.64 -13.48 -25.79
C ILE A 343 -8.30 -14.04 -27.05
N LYS A 344 -8.95 -15.22 -26.92
CA LYS A 344 -9.68 -15.86 -28.03
C LYS A 344 -10.69 -14.89 -28.64
N GLY A 345 -10.49 -14.54 -29.91
CA GLY A 345 -11.41 -13.73 -30.71
C GLY A 345 -11.10 -12.22 -30.78
N SER A 346 -10.19 -11.68 -29.97
CA SER A 346 -9.75 -10.26 -30.08
C SER A 346 -8.39 -10.08 -30.74
N GLY A 347 -7.53 -11.10 -30.74
CA GLY A 347 -6.16 -11.00 -31.27
C GLY A 347 -5.23 -10.08 -30.45
N VAL A 348 -5.69 -9.63 -29.28
CA VAL A 348 -4.96 -8.78 -28.34
C VAL A 348 -4.90 -9.48 -26.99
N GLU A 349 -3.79 -9.28 -26.28
CA GLU A 349 -3.55 -9.83 -24.95
C GLU A 349 -4.37 -9.13 -23.86
N ASP A 350 -4.24 -9.60 -22.61
CA ASP A 350 -4.92 -8.99 -21.48
C ASP A 350 -4.25 -7.72 -20.94
N ILE A 351 -3.01 -7.47 -21.35
CA ILE A 351 -2.22 -6.27 -21.09
C ILE A 351 -1.21 -6.06 -22.23
N ALA A 352 -0.86 -4.82 -22.55
CA ALA A 352 0.25 -4.49 -23.46
C ALA A 352 0.91 -3.18 -23.04
N TRP A 353 2.23 -3.06 -23.22
CA TRP A 353 3.03 -1.90 -22.80
C TRP A 353 3.59 -1.17 -24.01
N PHE A 354 3.63 0.17 -23.96
CA PHE A 354 3.97 0.99 -25.11
C PHE A 354 4.97 2.08 -24.78
N LEU A 355 5.86 2.32 -25.74
CA LEU A 355 6.70 3.52 -25.83
C LEU A 355 5.89 4.74 -26.28
N PRO A 356 6.38 5.98 -26.07
CA PRO A 356 5.72 7.19 -26.55
C PRO A 356 5.38 7.18 -28.05
N GLU A 357 6.16 6.48 -28.87
CA GLU A 357 5.95 6.36 -30.31
C GLU A 357 4.75 5.48 -30.71
N GLY A 358 4.08 4.84 -29.73
CA GLY A 358 2.97 3.91 -29.94
C GLY A 358 3.42 2.53 -30.39
N ILE A 359 4.68 2.19 -30.10
CA ILE A 359 5.30 0.89 -30.38
C ILE A 359 5.23 0.06 -29.09
N GLU A 360 4.82 -1.20 -29.22
CA GLU A 360 4.76 -2.14 -28.10
C GLU A 360 6.19 -2.44 -27.59
N MET A 361 6.38 -2.42 -26.27
CA MET A 361 7.70 -2.61 -25.66
C MET A 361 8.17 -4.05 -25.81
N GLU A 362 9.40 -4.21 -26.29
CA GLU A 362 10.13 -5.48 -26.32
C GLU A 362 11.05 -5.62 -25.09
N ASN A 363 11.61 -6.81 -24.86
CA ASN A 363 12.49 -7.10 -23.71
C ASN A 363 13.60 -6.06 -23.50
N HIS A 364 14.27 -5.64 -24.58
CA HIS A 364 15.38 -4.68 -24.50
C HIS A 364 14.95 -3.25 -24.10
N ASN A 365 13.66 -2.92 -24.17
CA ASN A 365 13.15 -1.60 -23.77
C ASN A 365 13.03 -1.47 -22.24
N TRP A 366 12.89 -2.58 -21.53
CA TRP A 366 12.77 -2.60 -20.07
C TRP A 366 14.08 -2.25 -19.37
N ASP A 367 15.20 -2.55 -20.01
CA ASP A 367 16.56 -2.33 -19.50
C ASP A 367 17.12 -0.95 -19.89
N GLN A 368 16.31 -0.06 -20.49
CA GLN A 368 16.79 1.27 -20.89
C GLN A 368 16.81 2.23 -19.71
N ASP A 369 18.01 2.55 -19.24
CA ASP A 369 18.25 3.35 -18.02
C ASP A 369 17.59 4.75 -18.02
N PHE A 370 17.38 5.34 -19.20
CA PHE A 370 16.89 6.72 -19.34
C PHE A 370 15.38 6.85 -19.56
N ALA A 371 14.68 5.74 -19.78
CA ALA A 371 13.25 5.80 -20.07
C ALA A 371 12.44 6.04 -18.78
N LYS A 372 11.78 7.21 -18.69
CA LYS A 372 10.99 7.64 -17.51
C LYS A 372 9.48 7.68 -17.77
N SER A 373 9.05 7.16 -18.91
CA SER A 373 7.69 7.34 -19.39
C SER A 373 7.25 6.08 -20.14
N LEU A 374 6.06 5.58 -19.84
CA LEU A 374 5.47 4.43 -20.53
C LEU A 374 3.95 4.61 -20.65
N ALA A 375 3.33 3.79 -21.48
CA ALA A 375 1.89 3.61 -21.45
C ALA A 375 1.52 2.13 -21.35
N VAL A 376 0.37 1.86 -20.76
CA VAL A 376 -0.17 0.52 -20.59
C VAL A 376 -1.60 0.44 -21.08
N PHE A 377 -1.84 -0.54 -21.94
CA PHE A 377 -3.17 -0.95 -22.35
C PHE A 377 -3.69 -2.05 -21.43
N LEU A 378 -4.90 -1.88 -20.91
CA LEU A 378 -5.60 -2.87 -20.10
C LEU A 378 -6.87 -3.33 -20.82
N ASN A 379 -6.95 -4.64 -21.09
CA ASN A 379 -8.06 -5.22 -21.83
C ASN A 379 -9.20 -5.64 -20.89
N GLY A 380 -10.32 -4.92 -20.91
CA GLY A 380 -11.49 -5.23 -20.09
C GLY A 380 -12.17 -6.56 -20.46
N ARG A 381 -11.97 -7.06 -21.68
CA ARG A 381 -12.44 -8.40 -22.11
C ARG A 381 -11.48 -9.53 -21.70
N GLY A 382 -10.28 -9.16 -21.23
CA GLY A 382 -9.20 -10.04 -20.77
C GLY A 382 -9.30 -10.48 -19.32
N ILE A 383 -10.33 -10.05 -18.58
CA ILE A 383 -10.51 -10.39 -17.18
C ILE A 383 -10.89 -11.87 -17.06
N LYS A 384 -9.93 -12.71 -16.63
CA LYS A 384 -10.10 -14.16 -16.43
C LYS A 384 -10.74 -14.49 -15.06
N SER A 385 -11.72 -13.70 -14.62
CA SER A 385 -12.47 -13.91 -13.37
C SER A 385 -13.96 -14.02 -13.63
N ARG A 386 -14.66 -14.70 -12.72
CA ARG A 386 -16.13 -14.81 -12.72
C ARG A 386 -16.68 -14.10 -11.49
N ASP A 387 -17.89 -13.57 -11.63
CA ASP A 387 -18.62 -13.01 -10.49
C ASP A 387 -19.15 -14.11 -9.56
N ILE A 388 -19.84 -13.71 -8.48
CA ILE A 388 -20.40 -14.63 -7.49
C ILE A 388 -21.45 -15.60 -8.08
N HIS A 389 -21.98 -15.33 -9.28
CA HIS A 389 -22.94 -16.17 -9.99
C HIS A 389 -22.29 -16.97 -11.13
N GLY A 390 -20.95 -16.94 -11.25
CA GLY A 390 -20.22 -17.66 -12.28
C GLY A 390 -20.25 -16.99 -13.66
N ARG A 391 -20.75 -15.75 -13.80
CA ARG A 391 -20.77 -15.03 -15.08
C ARG A 391 -19.41 -14.44 -15.38
N LYS A 392 -19.04 -14.35 -16.67
CA LYS A 392 -17.77 -13.73 -17.09
C LYS A 392 -17.79 -12.25 -16.72
N ILE A 393 -16.75 -11.77 -16.05
CA ILE A 393 -16.54 -10.35 -15.82
C ILE A 393 -15.94 -9.74 -17.09
N VAL A 394 -16.54 -8.66 -17.57
CA VAL A 394 -16.06 -7.85 -18.69
C VAL A 394 -16.10 -6.39 -18.28
N ASP A 395 -15.25 -5.59 -18.90
CA ASP A 395 -15.09 -4.17 -18.65
C ASP A 395 -14.73 -3.44 -19.95
N ASP A 396 -14.65 -2.11 -19.88
CA ASP A 396 -14.08 -1.26 -20.91
C ASP A 396 -12.56 -1.49 -21.03
N ASN A 397 -11.98 -1.09 -22.17
CA ASN A 397 -10.53 -1.08 -22.30
C ASN A 397 -9.97 0.29 -21.90
N PHE A 398 -8.77 0.27 -21.33
CA PHE A 398 -8.10 1.48 -20.86
C PHE A 398 -6.71 1.59 -21.46
N TYR A 399 -6.29 2.83 -21.73
CA TYR A 399 -4.93 3.17 -22.07
C TYR A 399 -4.44 4.20 -21.07
N VAL A 400 -3.46 3.84 -20.24
CA VAL A 400 -2.96 4.68 -19.16
C VAL A 400 -1.55 5.11 -19.50
N VAL A 401 -1.32 6.41 -19.55
CA VAL A 401 0.00 7.00 -19.76
C VAL A 401 0.56 7.41 -18.40
N PHE A 402 1.78 6.97 -18.11
CA PHE A 402 2.57 7.40 -16.96
C PHE A 402 3.80 8.12 -17.48
N ASN A 403 3.82 9.45 -17.34
CA ASN A 403 4.96 10.28 -17.69
C ASN A 403 5.63 10.80 -16.43
N ALA A 404 6.69 10.15 -15.96
CA ALA A 404 7.53 10.68 -14.87
C ALA A 404 8.67 11.58 -15.36
N HIS A 405 8.84 11.73 -16.68
CA HIS A 405 9.77 12.70 -17.24
C HIS A 405 9.34 14.14 -16.89
N PHE A 406 10.30 15.04 -16.73
CA PHE A 406 10.03 16.41 -16.30
C PHE A 406 9.40 17.28 -17.39
N GLU A 407 9.59 16.90 -18.66
CA GLU A 407 9.00 17.56 -19.84
C GLU A 407 7.74 16.86 -20.32
N GLY A 408 6.89 17.61 -21.03
CA GLY A 408 5.74 17.04 -21.72
C GLY A 408 6.16 16.15 -22.90
N LEU A 409 5.41 15.08 -23.13
CA LEU A 409 5.66 14.09 -24.17
C LEU A 409 4.41 13.84 -25.00
N ASP A 410 4.60 13.71 -26.32
CA ASP A 410 3.55 13.29 -27.23
C ASP A 410 3.50 11.77 -27.31
N TYR A 411 2.35 11.21 -26.92
CA TYR A 411 2.08 9.79 -27.04
C TYR A 411 1.28 9.51 -28.30
N ARG A 412 1.75 8.57 -29.12
CA ARG A 412 0.97 8.01 -30.22
C ARG A 412 0.10 6.88 -29.69
N LEU A 413 -1.20 6.97 -29.93
CA LEU A 413 -2.15 5.95 -29.52
C LEU A 413 -1.98 4.66 -30.35
N PRO A 414 -2.28 3.50 -29.74
CA PRO A 414 -2.16 2.22 -30.43
C PRO A 414 -3.11 2.10 -31.63
N ASP A 415 -2.91 1.08 -32.45
CA ASP A 415 -3.77 0.82 -33.61
C ASP A 415 -5.18 0.33 -33.20
N ASN A 416 -6.04 0.17 -34.20
CA ASN A 416 -7.45 -0.17 -34.02
C ASN A 416 -7.71 -1.54 -33.38
N ARG A 417 -6.69 -2.41 -33.23
CA ARG A 417 -6.85 -3.66 -32.48
C ARG A 417 -7.12 -3.41 -31.00
N TYR A 418 -6.62 -2.29 -30.47
CA TYR A 418 -6.69 -1.92 -29.06
C TYR A 418 -7.95 -1.10 -28.73
N GLY A 419 -8.46 -0.33 -29.68
CA GLY A 419 -9.71 0.43 -29.57
C GLY A 419 -9.94 1.30 -30.80
N ASN A 420 -11.20 1.61 -31.12
CA ASN A 420 -11.58 2.43 -32.29
C ASN A 420 -11.65 3.93 -32.02
N GLY A 421 -11.68 4.32 -30.74
CA GLY A 421 -11.72 5.70 -30.28
C GLY A 421 -11.51 5.77 -28.78
N TRP A 422 -10.93 6.88 -28.31
CA TRP A 422 -10.51 7.07 -26.93
C TRP A 422 -11.00 8.42 -26.41
N VAL A 423 -11.44 8.44 -25.14
CA VAL A 423 -11.75 9.68 -24.40
C VAL A 423 -10.90 9.73 -23.14
N VAL A 424 -10.41 10.92 -22.80
CA VAL A 424 -9.68 11.15 -21.54
C VAL A 424 -10.70 11.22 -20.41
N ILE A 425 -10.52 10.40 -19.38
CA ILE A 425 -11.42 10.36 -18.22
C ILE A 425 -10.73 10.79 -16.92
N LEU A 426 -9.41 10.90 -16.93
CA LEU A 426 -8.62 11.36 -15.80
C LEU A 426 -7.28 11.94 -16.30
N ASN A 427 -6.90 13.10 -15.77
CA ASN A 427 -5.62 13.75 -16.02
C ASN A 427 -5.11 14.40 -14.73
N SER A 428 -3.96 13.96 -14.22
CA SER A 428 -3.41 14.49 -12.96
C SER A 428 -2.89 15.93 -13.07
N ALA A 429 -2.54 16.39 -14.28
CA ALA A 429 -2.13 17.77 -14.54
C ALA A 429 -3.32 18.71 -14.73
N LYS A 430 -4.49 18.18 -15.14
CA LYS A 430 -5.73 18.93 -15.36
C LYS A 430 -6.92 18.16 -14.74
N PRO A 431 -7.06 18.17 -13.39
CA PRO A 431 -8.02 17.32 -12.68
C PRO A 431 -9.51 17.64 -12.95
N ASP A 432 -9.79 18.86 -13.43
CA ASP A 432 -11.13 19.35 -13.76
C ASP A 432 -11.45 19.26 -15.26
N LEU A 433 -10.56 18.65 -16.05
CA LEU A 433 -10.76 18.54 -17.48
C LEU A 433 -11.85 17.51 -17.78
N GLU A 434 -13.02 18.00 -18.20
CA GLU A 434 -14.03 17.22 -18.92
C GLU A 434 -13.72 17.34 -20.41
N GLU A 435 -12.97 16.37 -20.94
CA GLU A 435 -12.53 16.37 -22.33
C GLU A 435 -13.40 15.41 -23.15
N ASP A 436 -14.39 15.97 -23.85
CA ASP A 436 -15.22 15.25 -24.83
C ASP A 436 -14.49 15.01 -26.16
N GLN A 437 -13.18 15.35 -26.23
CA GLN A 437 -12.38 15.13 -27.42
C GLN A 437 -12.17 13.63 -27.64
N VAL A 438 -12.61 13.16 -28.81
CA VAL A 438 -12.35 11.80 -29.28
C VAL A 438 -11.00 11.72 -29.96
N TYR A 439 -10.13 10.86 -29.45
CA TYR A 439 -8.85 10.53 -30.08
C TYR A 439 -8.97 9.24 -30.87
N PHE A 440 -8.51 9.27 -32.12
CA PHE A 440 -8.56 8.11 -33.02
C PHE A 440 -7.26 7.29 -32.98
N PRO A 441 -7.30 6.01 -33.38
CA PRO A 441 -6.12 5.14 -33.43
C PRO A 441 -4.97 5.75 -34.22
N LYS A 442 -3.72 5.54 -33.75
CA LYS A 442 -2.51 6.16 -34.29
C LYS A 442 -2.47 7.69 -34.23
N GLY A 443 -3.48 8.35 -33.65
CA GLY A 443 -3.48 9.76 -33.30
C GLY A 443 -2.48 10.07 -32.19
N LYS A 444 -2.33 11.36 -31.87
CA LYS A 444 -1.41 11.82 -30.82
C LYS A 444 -2.19 12.46 -29.67
N ILE A 445 -1.70 12.25 -28.46
CA ILE A 445 -2.11 12.96 -27.26
C ILE A 445 -0.89 13.57 -26.59
N HIS A 446 -0.99 14.84 -26.21
CA HIS A 446 0.05 15.52 -25.45
C HIS A 446 -0.14 15.24 -23.96
N THR A 447 0.93 14.80 -23.28
CA THR A 447 0.93 14.56 -21.84
C THR A 447 1.93 15.47 -21.17
N GLU A 448 1.49 16.22 -20.16
CA GLU A 448 2.35 17.15 -19.42
C GLU A 448 3.47 16.39 -18.69
N GLY A 449 4.59 17.06 -18.41
CA GLY A 449 5.66 16.48 -17.61
C GLY A 449 5.17 16.08 -16.22
N ARG A 450 5.59 14.93 -15.72
CA ARG A 450 5.17 14.38 -14.43
C ARG A 450 3.66 14.29 -14.30
N SER A 451 3.02 13.53 -15.17
CA SER A 451 1.56 13.38 -15.18
C SER A 451 1.10 11.95 -15.47
N VAL A 452 -0.15 11.67 -15.08
CA VAL A 452 -0.90 10.46 -15.40
C VAL A 452 -2.11 10.86 -16.22
N VAL A 453 -2.31 10.18 -17.36
CA VAL A 453 -3.49 10.36 -18.21
C VAL A 453 -4.15 9.00 -18.41
N VAL A 454 -5.45 8.91 -18.11
CA VAL A 454 -6.25 7.69 -18.32
C VAL A 454 -7.22 7.93 -19.45
N LEU A 455 -7.11 7.11 -20.48
CA LEU A 455 -8.06 7.05 -21.57
C LEU A 455 -8.93 5.80 -21.48
N LYS A 456 -10.20 5.93 -21.82
CA LYS A 456 -11.15 4.83 -21.93
C LYS A 456 -11.57 4.67 -23.39
N THR A 457 -11.75 3.43 -23.84
CA THR A 457 -12.32 3.18 -25.17
C THR A 457 -13.77 3.65 -25.25
N ILE A 458 -14.12 4.23 -26.39
CA ILE A 458 -15.52 4.43 -26.77
C ILE A 458 -16.00 3.09 -27.34
N ASN A 459 -16.94 2.45 -26.66
CA ASN A 459 -17.60 1.27 -27.21
C ASN A 459 -18.61 1.75 -28.28
N GLU A 460 -18.61 1.09 -29.44
CA GLU A 460 -19.68 1.23 -30.45
C GLU A 460 -21.04 0.76 -29.91
#